data_AF-A0A3M2CTQ1-F1
#
_entry.id   AF-A0A3M2CTQ1-F1
#
_cell.length_a   1.000
_cell.length_b   1.000
_cell.length_c   1.000
_cell.angle_alpha   90.00
_cell.angle_beta   90.00
_cell.angle_gamma   90.00
#
_symmetry.space_group_name_H-M   'P 1'
#
loop_
_entity.id
_entity.type
_entity.pdbx_description
1 polymer ?
#
loop_
_entity_poly.entity_id
_entity_poly.type
_entity_poly.pdbx_seq_one_letter_code
_entity_poly.pdbx_strand_id
1 'polypeptide(L)'
;MSAFWLIFGFFGQALFFMRFVVQWISSERQKKSVIPLAFWWFSIAGGMTLLTYAIYRKDPVFIAGQSIGLFVYLRNLILIGHERRAAGADAAPPSPVRLLAPIAAAAVVIGGGVWVWDQHVKDHLIPRNTGVVEPGSLYRAGRQTPSTFRMLHDRWGVRTIVDLGAYRPGTPEERAARETTERLGIERHRFFNLRGDATGNPNEYVAALRLMSDPSKRPLLVMCAAGAQRTGLAVLLYRRIVQGVPFERAYPELERYGHEPGKDWRLLTYLAEHYHEIKEAYETGGWIPGSPPPEEVVTGSSAPTADAPR
;
A
#
# COMPACT_ATOMS: atom_id res chain seq x y z
N MET A 1 5.34 5.08 3.12
CA MET A 1 5.59 4.38 4.40
C MET A 1 4.33 4.53 5.25
N SER A 2 3.72 3.45 5.74
CA SER A 2 2.49 3.61 6.55
C SER A 2 2.82 4.22 7.90
N ALA A 3 1.89 5.00 8.48
CA ALA A 3 2.06 5.62 9.80
C ALA A 3 2.40 4.58 10.89
N PHE A 4 1.92 3.35 10.73
CA PHE A 4 2.27 2.22 11.59
C PHE A 4 3.78 1.98 11.68
N TRP A 5 4.47 1.85 10.54
CA TRP A 5 5.90 1.55 10.54
C TRP A 5 6.74 2.68 11.15
N LEU A 6 6.28 3.92 10.98
CA LEU A 6 6.88 5.08 11.64
C LEU A 6 6.76 4.96 13.17
N ILE A 7 5.55 4.72 13.67
CA ILE A 7 5.27 4.54 15.11
C ILE A 7 6.06 3.34 15.66
N PHE A 8 6.08 2.23 14.95
CA PHE A 8 6.82 1.01 15.33
C PHE A 8 8.33 1.28 15.43
N GLY A 9 8.90 2.01 14.47
CA GLY A 9 10.29 2.43 14.51
C GLY A 9 10.59 3.34 15.71
N PHE A 10 9.74 4.34 15.97
CA PHE A 10 9.89 5.22 17.14
C PHE A 10 9.72 4.50 18.47
N PHE A 11 8.83 3.51 18.54
CA PHE A 11 8.69 2.65 19.71
C PHE A 11 9.97 1.85 19.98
N GLY A 12 10.56 1.26 18.94
CA GLY A 12 11.87 0.60 19.03
C GLY A 12 12.98 1.55 19.51
N GLN A 13 12.99 2.78 18.99
CA GLN A 13 13.93 3.81 19.45
C GLN A 13 13.71 4.21 20.92
N ALA A 14 12.46 4.34 21.36
CA ALA A 14 12.14 4.67 22.75
C ALA A 14 12.65 3.58 23.71
N LEU A 15 12.43 2.30 23.38
CA LEU A 15 12.99 1.18 24.14
C LEU A 15 14.52 1.22 24.18
N PHE A 16 15.15 1.49 23.03
CA PHE A 16 16.60 1.56 22.92
C PHE A 16 17.19 2.75 23.68
N PHE A 17 16.49 3.89 23.74
CA PHE A 17 16.87 5.05 24.54
C PHE A 17 16.73 4.78 26.04
N MET A 18 15.68 4.07 26.45
CA MET A 18 15.38 3.80 27.86
C MET A 18 16.52 3.07 28.57
N ARG A 19 17.35 2.30 27.86
CA ARG A 19 18.54 1.66 28.45
C ARG A 19 19.46 2.68 29.13
N PHE A 20 19.67 3.85 28.54
CA PHE A 20 20.53 4.89 29.10
C PHE A 20 19.88 5.56 30.30
N VAL A 21 18.56 5.78 30.24
CA VAL A 21 17.80 6.33 31.38
C VAL A 21 17.90 5.41 32.60
N VAL A 22 17.68 4.11 32.42
CA VAL A 22 17.80 3.11 33.49
C VAL A 22 19.23 3.02 34.02
N GLN A 23 20.22 3.01 33.12
CA GLN A 23 21.63 2.97 33.52
C GLN A 23 22.02 4.21 34.31
N TRP A 24 21.59 5.39 33.88
CA TRP A 24 21.85 6.65 34.57
C TRP A 24 21.23 6.65 35.97
N ILE A 25 19.93 6.36 36.08
CA ILE A 25 19.23 6.29 37.39
C ILE A 25 19.91 5.28 38.31
N SER A 26 20.30 4.11 37.78
CA SER A 26 20.99 3.08 38.56
C SER A 26 22.38 3.53 39.01
N SER A 27 23.11 4.27 38.17
CA SER A 27 24.46 4.74 38.46
C SER A 27 24.46 5.90 39.46
N GLU A 28 23.49 6.80 39.34
CA GLU A 28 23.30 7.91 40.27
C GLU A 28 22.97 7.41 41.68
N ARG A 29 22.03 6.47 41.78
CA ARG A 29 21.66 5.85 43.06
C ARG A 29 22.82 5.15 43.76
N GLN A 30 23.74 4.56 42.99
CA GLN A 30 24.88 3.80 43.52
C GLN A 30 26.17 4.62 43.59
N LYS A 31 26.17 5.87 43.10
CA LYS A 31 27.35 6.75 42.95
C LYS A 31 28.54 6.06 42.29
N LYS A 32 28.26 5.14 41.37
CA LYS A 32 29.25 4.33 40.64
C LYS A 32 28.76 4.11 39.22
N SER A 33 29.67 4.07 38.25
CA SER A 33 29.33 3.70 36.88
C SER A 33 28.98 2.20 36.83
N VAL A 34 27.68 1.89 36.82
CA VAL A 34 27.17 0.51 36.82
C VAL A 34 26.21 0.29 35.67
N ILE A 35 26.25 -0.91 35.08
CA ILE A 35 25.33 -1.31 34.02
C ILE A 35 24.31 -2.30 34.62
N PRO A 36 23.06 -1.88 34.88
CA PRO A 36 22.06 -2.74 35.49
C PRO A 36 21.57 -3.82 34.50
N LEU A 37 21.04 -4.94 35.00
CA LEU A 37 20.50 -6.01 34.15
C LEU A 37 19.42 -5.49 33.17
N ALA A 38 18.60 -4.54 33.64
CA ALA A 38 17.57 -3.90 32.82
C ALA A 38 18.14 -3.18 31.57
N PHE A 39 19.38 -2.68 31.61
CA PHE A 39 20.05 -2.10 30.44
C PHE A 39 20.12 -3.09 29.27
N TRP A 40 20.57 -4.32 29.56
CA TRP A 40 20.72 -5.36 28.55
C TRP A 40 19.37 -5.79 27.98
N TRP A 41 18.32 -5.80 28.81
CA TRP A 41 16.98 -6.15 28.37
C TRP A 41 16.32 -5.09 27.49
N PHE A 42 16.46 -3.81 27.84
CA PHE A 42 16.04 -2.71 26.95
C PHE A 42 16.80 -2.74 25.62
N SER A 43 18.08 -3.13 25.65
CA SER A 43 18.89 -3.26 24.44
C SER A 43 18.41 -4.40 23.53
N ILE A 44 18.03 -5.55 24.10
CA ILE A 44 17.47 -6.68 23.34
C ILE A 44 16.08 -6.33 22.79
N ALA A 45 15.19 -5.78 23.62
CA ALA A 45 13.83 -5.43 23.20
C ALA A 45 13.85 -4.37 22.09
N GLY A 46 14.56 -3.25 22.30
CA GLY A 46 14.73 -2.22 21.28
C GLY A 46 15.45 -2.74 20.03
N GLY A 47 16.51 -3.54 20.21
CA GLY A 47 17.28 -4.12 19.10
C GLY A 47 16.45 -5.06 18.22
N MET A 48 15.61 -5.93 18.81
CA MET A 48 14.70 -6.78 18.03
C MET A 48 13.66 -5.96 17.26
N THR A 49 13.02 -4.99 17.90
CA THR A 49 12.05 -4.10 17.23
C THR A 49 12.69 -3.34 16.07
N LEU A 50 13.88 -2.77 16.30
CA LEU A 50 14.63 -2.03 15.28
C LEU A 50 15.15 -2.94 14.16
N LEU A 51 15.56 -4.17 14.46
CA LEU A 51 15.94 -5.15 13.44
C LEU A 51 14.75 -5.54 12.56
N THR A 52 13.57 -5.79 13.14
CA THR A 52 12.34 -6.05 12.36
C THR A 52 12.00 -4.85 11.46
N TYR A 53 12.11 -3.64 12.00
CA TYR A 53 11.94 -2.41 11.23
C TYR A 53 12.98 -2.27 10.09
N ALA A 54 14.24 -2.63 10.35
CA ALA A 54 15.34 -2.61 9.38
C ALA A 54 15.10 -3.57 8.21
N ILE A 55 14.67 -4.80 8.51
CA ILE A 55 14.32 -5.82 7.52
C ILE A 55 13.17 -5.34 6.65
N TYR A 56 12.12 -4.76 7.26
CA TYR A 56 11.01 -4.17 6.51
C TYR A 56 11.48 -3.05 5.58
N ARG A 57 12.36 -2.16 6.06
CA ARG A 57 12.96 -1.08 5.25
C ARG A 57 13.97 -1.57 4.22
N LYS A 58 14.36 -2.85 4.26
CA LYS A 58 15.43 -3.45 3.44
C LYS A 58 16.75 -2.68 3.57
N ASP A 59 17.08 -2.25 4.79
CA ASP A 59 18.31 -1.50 5.09
C ASP A 59 19.42 -2.44 5.55
N PRO A 60 20.38 -2.83 4.68
CA PRO A 60 21.41 -3.81 5.02
C PRO A 60 22.38 -3.33 6.11
N VAL A 61 22.64 -2.02 6.20
CA VAL A 61 23.56 -1.45 7.19
C VAL A 61 22.94 -1.56 8.58
N PHE A 62 21.66 -1.18 8.69
CA PHE A 62 20.96 -1.22 9.96
C PHE A 62 20.68 -2.67 10.41
N ILE A 63 20.41 -3.58 9.47
CA ILE A 63 20.28 -5.03 9.73
C ILE A 63 21.59 -5.59 10.31
N ALA A 64 22.73 -5.31 9.68
CA ALA A 64 24.03 -5.81 10.14
C ALA A 64 24.36 -5.29 11.54
N GLY A 65 24.17 -3.98 11.77
CA GLY A 65 24.42 -3.35 13.06
C GLY A 65 23.56 -3.93 14.19
N GLN A 66 22.24 -4.05 13.97
CA GLN A 66 21.34 -4.58 15.00
C GLN A 66 21.54 -6.07 15.26
N SER A 67 21.87 -6.87 14.23
CA SER A 67 22.16 -8.30 14.38
C SER A 67 23.41 -8.53 15.24
N ILE A 68 24.49 -7.79 14.99
CA ILE A 68 25.72 -7.86 15.80
C ILE A 68 25.44 -7.38 17.23
N GLY A 69 24.69 -6.27 17.38
CA GLY A 69 24.31 -5.75 18.69
C GLY A 69 23.53 -6.77 19.53
N LEU A 70 22.50 -7.39 18.94
CA LEU A 70 21.69 -8.43 19.59
C LEU A 70 22.53 -9.62 20.07
N PHE A 71 23.47 -10.07 19.25
CA PHE A 71 24.40 -11.14 19.63
C PHE A 71 25.22 -10.75 20.87
N VAL A 72 25.80 -9.55 20.88
CA VAL A 72 26.59 -9.05 22.02
C VAL A 72 25.75 -8.94 23.29
N TYR A 73 24.51 -8.43 23.18
CA TYR A 73 23.62 -8.27 24.34
C TYR A 73 23.25 -9.62 24.95
N LEU A 74 22.91 -10.60 24.12
CA LEU A 74 22.57 -11.95 24.55
C LEU A 74 23.78 -12.62 25.23
N ARG A 75 24.96 -12.52 24.63
CA ARG A 75 26.22 -13.06 25.18
C ARG A 75 26.55 -12.45 26.54
N ASN A 76 26.41 -11.14 26.71
CA ASN A 76 26.71 -10.47 27.98
C ASN A 76 25.73 -10.88 29.08
N LEU A 77 24.46 -11.10 28.72
CA LEU A 77 23.47 -11.58 29.66
C LEU A 77 23.75 -13.02 30.14
N ILE A 78 24.22 -13.89 29.25
CA ILE A 78 24.65 -15.27 29.60
C ILE A 78 25.80 -15.22 30.61
N LEU A 79 26.81 -14.37 30.39
CA LEU A 79 27.93 -14.20 31.32
C LEU A 79 27.49 -13.72 32.70
N ILE A 80 26.64 -12.70 32.76
CA ILE A 80 26.08 -12.19 34.03
C ILE A 80 25.30 -13.29 34.76
N GLY A 81 24.59 -14.15 34.02
CA GLY A 81 23.90 -15.30 34.57
C GLY A 81 24.85 -16.35 35.17
N HIS A 82 25.98 -16.61 34.51
CA HIS A 82 27.00 -17.54 35.00
C HIS A 82 27.70 -17.01 36.26
N GLU A 83 28.10 -15.74 36.28
CA GLU A 83 28.74 -15.11 37.43
C GLU A 83 27.84 -15.10 38.68
N ARG A 84 26.54 -14.83 38.50
CA ARG A 84 25.57 -14.85 39.60
C ARG A 84 25.33 -16.24 40.18
N ARG A 85 25.36 -17.28 39.33
CA ARG A 85 25.28 -18.69 39.77
C ARG A 85 26.52 -19.10 40.54
N ALA A 86 27.71 -18.65 40.11
CA ALA A 86 28.96 -18.90 40.82
C ALA A 86 29.03 -18.18 42.19
N ALA A 87 28.33 -17.06 42.35
CA ALA A 87 28.36 -16.23 43.56
C ALA A 87 27.35 -16.62 44.66
N GLY A 88 26.57 -17.69 44.51
CA GLY A 88 25.69 -18.22 45.57
C GLY A 88 24.56 -17.29 46.05
N ALA A 89 24.21 -16.25 45.29
CA ALA A 89 23.21 -15.27 45.69
C ALA A 89 21.77 -15.81 45.50
N ASP A 90 21.27 -16.56 46.48
CA ASP A 90 19.85 -16.91 46.59
C ASP A 90 19.02 -15.74 47.14
N ALA A 91 18.70 -14.83 46.23
CA ALA A 91 17.39 -14.23 46.14
C ALA A 91 17.16 -14.07 44.64
N ALA A 92 16.60 -15.11 43.99
CA ALA A 92 16.41 -15.09 42.55
C ALA A 92 15.57 -13.85 42.17
N PRO A 93 16.14 -12.82 41.50
CA PRO A 93 15.30 -11.79 40.90
C PRO A 93 14.32 -12.51 39.97
N PRO A 94 13.04 -12.08 39.87
CA PRO A 94 12.08 -12.73 38.97
C PRO A 94 12.78 -12.96 37.64
N SER A 95 12.82 -14.23 37.22
CA SER A 95 13.65 -14.59 36.08
C SER A 95 13.29 -13.65 34.94
N PRO A 96 14.28 -13.03 34.27
CA PRO A 96 13.95 -12.03 33.26
C PRO A 96 13.10 -12.62 32.13
N VAL A 97 13.15 -13.95 31.95
CA VAL A 97 12.20 -14.73 31.14
C VAL A 97 10.74 -14.53 31.60
N ARG A 98 10.43 -14.57 32.90
CA ARG A 98 9.08 -14.32 33.44
C ARG A 98 8.61 -12.88 33.28
N LEU A 99 9.53 -11.91 33.33
CA LEU A 99 9.21 -10.48 33.12
C LEU A 99 9.05 -10.10 31.63
N LEU A 100 9.75 -10.80 30.72
CA LEU A 100 9.79 -10.49 29.30
C LEU A 100 8.92 -11.39 28.43
N ALA A 101 8.57 -12.59 28.90
CA ALA A 101 7.62 -13.47 28.22
C ALA A 101 6.32 -12.74 27.83
N PRO A 102 5.66 -11.94 28.70
CA PRO A 102 4.46 -11.22 28.29
C PRO A 102 4.75 -10.11 27.26
N ILE A 103 5.91 -9.43 27.33
CA ILE A 103 6.26 -8.34 26.41
C ILE A 103 6.64 -8.89 25.03
N ALA A 104 7.45 -9.95 24.99
CA ALA A 104 7.81 -10.63 23.75
C ALA A 104 6.59 -11.31 23.11
N ALA A 105 5.73 -11.96 23.91
CA ALA A 105 4.47 -12.51 23.44
C ALA A 105 3.55 -11.42 22.89
N ALA A 106 3.42 -10.28 23.58
CA ALA A 106 2.65 -9.13 23.09
C ALA A 106 3.23 -8.59 21.78
N ALA A 107 4.55 -8.46 21.65
CA ALA A 107 5.19 -8.00 20.42
C ALA A 107 4.96 -8.96 19.24
N VAL A 108 5.01 -10.28 19.47
CA VAL A 108 4.70 -11.30 18.46
C VAL A 108 3.23 -11.27 18.07
N VAL A 109 2.31 -11.15 19.04
CA VAL A 109 0.87 -11.07 18.79
C VAL A 109 0.52 -9.79 18.02
N ILE A 110 1.08 -8.65 18.42
CA ILE A 110 0.86 -7.37 17.73
C ILE A 110 1.48 -7.40 16.33
N GLY A 111 2.73 -7.86 16.19
CA GLY A 111 3.41 -7.96 14.90
C GLY A 111 2.69 -8.93 13.96
N GLY A 112 2.29 -10.10 14.45
CA GLY A 112 1.50 -11.09 13.72
C GLY A 112 0.12 -10.55 13.35
N GLY A 113 -0.58 -9.88 14.29
CA GLY A 113 -1.87 -9.26 14.05
C GLY A 113 -1.80 -8.16 12.98
N VAL A 114 -0.76 -7.33 13.01
CA VAL A 114 -0.53 -6.31 11.97
C VAL A 114 -0.18 -6.94 10.62
N TRP A 115 0.64 -8.00 10.61
CA TRP A 115 0.95 -8.73 9.40
C TRP A 115 -0.32 -9.35 8.78
N VAL A 116 -1.17 -10.00 9.60
CA VAL A 116 -2.46 -10.53 9.16
C VAL A 116 -3.36 -9.39 8.65
N TRP A 117 -3.42 -8.27 9.37
CA TRP A 117 -4.19 -7.10 8.96
C TRP A 117 -3.77 -6.58 7.59
N ASP A 118 -2.46 -6.36 7.38
CA ASP A 118 -1.92 -5.81 6.15
C ASP A 118 -2.06 -6.75 4.95
N GLN A 119 -1.93 -8.06 5.17
CA GLN A 119 -1.94 -9.05 4.09
C GLN A 119 -3.33 -9.58 3.75
N HIS A 120 -4.27 -9.64 4.71
CA HIS A 120 -5.54 -10.35 4.52
C HIS A 120 -6.77 -9.50 4.78
N VAL A 121 -6.72 -8.55 5.71
CA VAL A 121 -7.94 -7.85 6.20
C VAL A 121 -8.13 -6.49 5.53
N LYS A 122 -7.07 -5.70 5.44
CA LYS A 122 -7.14 -4.28 5.05
C LYS A 122 -7.82 -4.05 3.70
N ASP A 123 -7.47 -4.83 2.67
CA ASP A 123 -8.03 -4.67 1.32
C ASP A 123 -9.52 -5.07 1.20
N HIS A 124 -10.07 -5.77 2.20
CA HIS A 124 -11.49 -6.11 2.26
C HIS A 124 -12.33 -5.03 2.96
N LEU A 125 -11.70 -4.20 3.79
CA LEU A 125 -12.39 -3.18 4.59
C LEU A 125 -12.13 -1.75 4.11
N ILE A 126 -11.00 -1.52 3.44
CA ILE A 126 -10.55 -0.19 3.03
C ILE A 126 -10.35 -0.19 1.52
N PRO A 127 -11.21 0.54 0.77
CA PRO A 127 -11.04 0.71 -0.66
C PRO A 127 -9.65 1.28 -1.01
N ARG A 128 -8.94 0.59 -1.90
CA ARG A 128 -7.56 0.91 -2.24
C ARG A 128 -7.46 2.19 -3.07
N ASN A 129 -6.59 3.12 -2.64
CA ASN A 129 -6.14 4.30 -3.38
C ASN A 129 -7.29 5.10 -4.05
N THR A 130 -8.36 5.34 -3.28
CA THR A 130 -9.61 5.92 -3.79
C THR A 130 -9.62 7.44 -3.71
N GLY A 131 -10.30 8.07 -4.68
CA GLY A 131 -10.35 9.53 -4.78
C GLY A 131 -11.49 10.05 -5.65
N VAL A 132 -11.87 11.29 -5.42
CA VAL A 132 -12.82 12.02 -6.25
C VAL A 132 -12.04 12.79 -7.31
N VAL A 133 -12.32 12.52 -8.58
CA VAL A 133 -11.77 13.30 -9.70
C VAL A 133 -12.72 14.45 -10.01
N GLU A 134 -14.01 14.16 -10.14
CA GLU A 134 -15.06 15.14 -10.33
C GLU A 134 -16.26 14.76 -9.43
N PRO A 135 -16.66 15.63 -8.48
CA PRO A 135 -17.71 15.30 -7.51
C PRO A 135 -19.02 14.90 -8.16
N GLY A 136 -19.58 13.76 -7.77
CA GLY A 136 -20.86 13.25 -8.29
C GLY A 136 -20.76 12.54 -9.64
N SER A 137 -19.62 12.60 -10.33
CA SER A 137 -19.50 12.12 -11.72
C SER A 137 -18.34 11.17 -11.97
N LEU A 138 -17.14 11.45 -11.48
CA LEU A 138 -15.93 10.69 -11.83
C LEU A 138 -15.04 10.44 -10.61
N TYR A 139 -14.70 9.17 -10.41
CA TYR A 139 -13.92 8.70 -9.28
C TYR A 139 -12.74 7.86 -9.76
N ARG A 140 -11.74 7.71 -8.89
CA ARG A 140 -10.56 6.86 -9.13
C ARG A 140 -10.36 5.86 -8.02
N ALA A 141 -9.76 4.73 -8.34
CA ALA A 141 -9.36 3.73 -7.36
C ALA A 141 -8.19 2.85 -7.82
N GLY A 142 -7.60 2.12 -6.88
CA GLY A 142 -6.88 0.88 -7.17
C GLY A 142 -7.84 -0.30 -7.31
N ARG A 143 -7.28 -1.52 -7.37
CA ARG A 143 -8.05 -2.76 -7.43
C ARG A 143 -8.95 -2.91 -6.20
N GLN A 144 -10.16 -3.39 -6.40
CA GLN A 144 -11.14 -3.61 -5.35
C GLN A 144 -11.40 -5.09 -5.07
N THR A 145 -11.88 -5.38 -3.87
CA THR A 145 -12.43 -6.69 -3.50
C THR A 145 -13.96 -6.63 -3.62
N PRO A 146 -14.66 -7.78 -3.56
CA PRO A 146 -16.13 -7.79 -3.62
C PRO A 146 -16.82 -6.93 -2.56
N SER A 147 -16.26 -6.82 -1.36
CA SER A 147 -16.77 -5.95 -0.31
C SER A 147 -16.52 -4.48 -0.63
N THR A 148 -15.32 -4.12 -1.08
CA THR A 148 -15.01 -2.71 -1.37
C THR A 148 -15.69 -2.19 -2.63
N PHE A 149 -15.99 -3.05 -3.63
CA PHE A 149 -16.87 -2.66 -4.73
C PHE A 149 -18.26 -2.24 -4.24
N ARG A 150 -18.88 -3.03 -3.35
CA ARG A 150 -20.16 -2.67 -2.74
C ARG A 150 -20.09 -1.35 -2.00
N MET A 151 -19.05 -1.16 -1.17
CA MET A 151 -18.84 0.10 -0.46
C MET A 151 -18.74 1.31 -1.40
N LEU A 152 -18.03 1.17 -2.53
CA LEU A 152 -17.91 2.27 -3.49
C LEU A 152 -19.21 2.50 -4.28
N HIS A 153 -19.94 1.44 -4.61
CA HIS A 153 -21.26 1.55 -5.21
C HIS A 153 -22.25 2.26 -4.27
N ASP A 154 -22.33 1.85 -3.00
CA ASP A 154 -23.22 2.45 -2.01
C ASP A 154 -22.84 3.91 -1.72
N ARG A 155 -21.54 4.22 -1.70
CA ARG A 155 -21.03 5.55 -1.38
C ARG A 155 -21.20 6.55 -2.53
N TRP A 156 -20.96 6.13 -3.76
CA TRP A 156 -20.82 7.02 -4.93
C TRP A 156 -21.81 6.74 -6.06
N GLY A 157 -22.63 5.69 -5.94
CA GLY A 157 -23.56 5.28 -6.99
C GLY A 157 -22.86 4.90 -8.28
N VAL A 158 -21.67 4.28 -8.21
CA VAL A 158 -20.89 3.91 -9.40
C VAL A 158 -21.70 2.97 -10.27
N ARG A 159 -21.93 3.35 -11.53
CA ARG A 159 -22.66 2.57 -12.55
C ARG A 159 -21.75 2.02 -13.64
N THR A 160 -20.63 2.70 -13.89
CA THR A 160 -19.66 2.29 -14.90
C THR A 160 -18.25 2.23 -14.32
N ILE A 161 -17.48 1.22 -14.72
CA ILE A 161 -16.08 1.05 -14.37
C ILE A 161 -15.23 1.03 -15.64
N VAL A 162 -14.16 1.80 -15.65
CA VAL A 162 -13.06 1.70 -16.61
C VAL A 162 -11.88 1.01 -15.92
N ASP A 163 -11.61 -0.22 -16.33
CA ASP A 163 -10.56 -1.06 -15.77
C ASP A 163 -9.35 -1.14 -16.71
N LEU A 164 -8.28 -0.43 -16.33
CA LEU A 164 -7.00 -0.37 -17.03
C LEU A 164 -6.08 -1.53 -16.60
N GLY A 165 -6.60 -2.75 -16.51
CA GLY A 165 -5.83 -3.95 -16.17
C GLY A 165 -5.54 -4.13 -14.68
N ALA A 166 -6.55 -3.97 -13.83
CA ALA A 166 -6.50 -4.22 -12.39
C ALA A 166 -6.34 -5.71 -12.06
N TYR A 167 -6.88 -6.60 -12.89
CA TYR A 167 -6.86 -8.05 -12.69
C TYR A 167 -6.27 -8.74 -13.92
N ARG A 168 -5.54 -9.83 -13.69
CA ARG A 168 -5.06 -10.68 -14.79
C ARG A 168 -6.24 -11.54 -15.28
N PRO A 169 -6.41 -11.70 -16.60
CA PRO A 169 -7.45 -12.57 -17.15
C PRO A 169 -7.38 -13.99 -16.57
N GLY A 170 -8.54 -14.56 -16.22
CA GLY A 170 -8.64 -15.95 -15.76
C GLY A 170 -8.29 -16.21 -14.29
N THR A 171 -7.86 -15.21 -13.52
CA THR A 171 -7.58 -15.41 -12.09
C THR A 171 -8.87 -15.43 -11.24
N PRO A 172 -8.85 -16.06 -10.04
CA PRO A 172 -10.00 -16.03 -9.14
C PRO A 172 -10.48 -14.61 -8.80
N GLU A 173 -9.56 -13.65 -8.68
CA GLU A 173 -9.89 -12.26 -8.38
C GLU A 173 -10.59 -11.58 -9.57
N GLU A 174 -10.22 -11.92 -10.81
CA GLU A 174 -10.91 -11.42 -12.00
C GLU A 174 -12.35 -11.94 -12.05
N ARG A 175 -12.56 -13.24 -11.78
CA ARG A 175 -13.90 -13.85 -11.73
C ARG A 175 -14.75 -13.21 -10.65
N ALA A 176 -14.21 -13.09 -9.43
CA ALA A 176 -14.91 -12.47 -8.32
C ALA A 176 -15.27 -11.00 -8.61
N ALA A 177 -14.38 -10.25 -9.25
CA ALA A 177 -14.66 -8.88 -9.66
C ALA A 177 -15.78 -8.82 -10.71
N ARG A 178 -15.76 -9.72 -11.72
CA ARG A 178 -16.81 -9.81 -12.75
C ARG A 178 -18.18 -10.13 -12.14
N GLU A 179 -18.27 -11.20 -11.34
CA GLU A 179 -19.50 -11.61 -10.67
C GLU A 179 -20.05 -10.51 -9.75
N THR A 180 -19.16 -9.79 -9.06
CA THR A 180 -19.58 -8.66 -8.20
C THR A 180 -20.14 -7.52 -9.03
N THR A 181 -19.49 -7.12 -10.13
CA THR A 181 -20.00 -6.04 -10.97
C THR A 181 -21.31 -6.40 -11.64
N GLU A 182 -21.47 -7.64 -12.10
CA GLU A 182 -22.73 -8.14 -12.66
C GLU A 182 -23.86 -8.09 -11.64
N ARG A 183 -23.63 -8.56 -10.41
CA ARG A 183 -24.62 -8.52 -9.33
C ARG A 183 -25.03 -7.11 -8.92
N LEU A 184 -24.14 -6.13 -9.07
CA LEU A 184 -24.42 -4.74 -8.75
C LEU A 184 -24.97 -3.96 -9.95
N GLY A 185 -25.14 -4.60 -11.11
CA GLY A 185 -25.57 -3.93 -12.34
C GLY A 185 -24.59 -2.86 -12.82
N ILE A 186 -23.29 -3.05 -12.54
CA ILE A 186 -22.23 -2.13 -12.93
C ILE A 186 -21.64 -2.57 -14.26
N GLU A 187 -21.73 -1.70 -15.26
CA GLU A 187 -21.07 -1.88 -16.55
C GLU A 187 -19.55 -1.73 -16.37
N ARG A 188 -18.76 -2.70 -16.83
CA ARG A 188 -17.31 -2.69 -16.69
C ARG A 188 -16.62 -2.86 -18.03
N HIS A 189 -15.94 -1.80 -18.45
CA HIS A 189 -15.09 -1.71 -19.64
C HIS A 189 -13.65 -2.04 -19.27
N ARG A 190 -13.02 -2.96 -19.99
CA ARG A 190 -11.70 -3.50 -19.62
C ARG A 190 -10.70 -3.37 -20.75
N PHE A 191 -9.47 -2.99 -20.37
CA PHE A 191 -8.33 -2.71 -21.24
C PHE A 191 -7.10 -3.44 -20.69
N PHE A 192 -6.41 -4.21 -21.54
CA PHE A 192 -5.39 -5.18 -21.11
C PHE A 192 -3.99 -4.93 -21.67
N ASN A 193 -3.83 -3.99 -22.62
CA ASN A 193 -2.56 -3.71 -23.28
C ASN A 193 -1.75 -2.59 -22.61
N LEU A 194 -2.17 -2.15 -21.41
CA LEU A 194 -1.40 -1.28 -20.53
C LEU A 194 -0.61 -2.05 -19.47
N ARG A 195 0.70 -1.78 -19.42
CA ARG A 195 1.63 -2.32 -18.43
C ARG A 195 1.50 -1.62 -17.08
N GLY A 196 2.01 -2.26 -16.03
CA GLY A 196 1.92 -1.75 -14.65
C GLY A 196 2.57 -0.38 -14.43
N ASP A 197 3.51 0.02 -15.29
CA ASP A 197 4.23 1.30 -15.30
C ASP A 197 3.54 2.39 -16.16
N ALA A 198 2.28 2.16 -16.55
CA ALA A 198 1.47 3.04 -17.40
C ALA A 198 1.84 3.10 -18.89
N THR A 199 2.88 2.40 -19.32
CA THR A 199 3.23 2.26 -20.75
C THR A 199 2.35 1.23 -21.46
N GLY A 200 2.29 1.24 -22.79
CA GLY A 200 1.54 0.25 -23.55
C GLY A 200 0.83 0.88 -24.75
N ASN A 201 -0.31 0.30 -25.14
CA ASN A 201 -1.12 0.83 -26.25
C ASN A 201 -1.76 2.18 -25.89
N PRO A 202 -1.37 3.31 -26.52
CA PRO A 202 -1.92 4.62 -26.19
C PRO A 202 -3.41 4.77 -26.56
N ASN A 203 -3.92 3.96 -27.51
CA ASN A 203 -5.34 3.96 -27.86
C ASN A 203 -6.25 3.47 -26.71
N GLU A 204 -5.74 2.70 -25.74
CA GLU A 204 -6.51 2.37 -24.53
C GLU A 204 -6.74 3.60 -23.64
N TYR A 205 -5.81 4.56 -23.62
CA TYR A 205 -6.04 5.84 -22.95
C TYR A 205 -7.04 6.70 -23.71
N VAL A 206 -7.00 6.73 -25.05
CA VAL A 206 -7.99 7.44 -25.86
C VAL A 206 -9.40 6.90 -25.58
N ALA A 207 -9.56 5.58 -25.53
CA ALA A 207 -10.84 4.94 -25.19
C ALA A 207 -11.31 5.27 -23.77
N ALA A 208 -10.40 5.18 -22.80
CA ALA A 208 -10.70 5.53 -21.42
C ALA A 208 -11.15 6.99 -21.28
N LEU A 209 -10.49 7.93 -21.96
CA LEU A 209 -10.87 9.35 -21.97
C LEU A 209 -12.27 9.58 -22.53
N ARG A 210 -12.65 8.86 -23.60
CA ARG A 210 -14.01 8.93 -24.16
C ARG A 210 -15.06 8.47 -23.15
N LEU A 211 -14.85 7.32 -22.51
CA LEU A 211 -15.75 6.81 -21.47
C LEU A 211 -15.83 7.75 -20.26
N MET A 212 -14.69 8.29 -19.81
CA MET A 212 -14.64 9.24 -18.69
C MET A 212 -15.35 10.57 -19.01
N SER A 213 -15.39 10.95 -20.28
CA SER A 213 -16.02 12.20 -20.74
C SER A 213 -17.49 12.03 -21.12
N ASP A 214 -17.96 10.80 -21.33
CA ASP A 214 -19.35 10.49 -21.66
C ASP A 214 -20.28 10.68 -20.44
N PRO A 215 -21.25 11.62 -20.49
CA PRO A 215 -22.20 11.83 -19.40
C PRO A 215 -23.08 10.62 -19.08
N SER A 216 -23.38 9.78 -20.08
CA SER A 216 -24.25 8.60 -19.92
C SER A 216 -23.60 7.50 -19.08
N LYS A 217 -22.26 7.48 -19.01
CA LYS A 217 -21.46 6.52 -18.25
C LYS A 217 -21.20 6.95 -16.80
N ARG A 218 -21.63 8.15 -16.41
CA ARG A 218 -21.44 8.65 -15.04
C ARG A 218 -22.56 8.11 -14.12
N PRO A 219 -22.34 7.93 -12.81
CA PRO A 219 -21.08 8.07 -12.10
C PRO A 219 -20.09 6.94 -12.43
N LEU A 220 -18.87 7.31 -12.81
CA LEU A 220 -17.85 6.41 -13.36
C LEU A 220 -16.67 6.26 -12.40
N LEU A 221 -16.13 5.04 -12.31
CA LEU A 221 -14.89 4.73 -11.58
C LEU A 221 -13.79 4.25 -12.54
N VAL A 222 -12.67 4.98 -12.61
CA VAL A 222 -11.46 4.51 -13.32
C VAL A 222 -10.49 3.83 -12.36
N MET A 223 -9.98 2.65 -12.72
CA MET A 223 -9.10 1.87 -11.84
C MET A 223 -8.03 1.05 -12.57
N CYS A 224 -7.00 0.67 -11.82
CA CYS A 224 -5.96 -0.29 -12.21
C CYS A 224 -5.50 -1.04 -10.95
N ALA A 225 -4.43 -1.85 -11.02
CA ALA A 225 -4.02 -2.69 -9.88
C ALA A 225 -3.72 -1.90 -8.59
N ALA A 226 -2.84 -0.89 -8.69
CA ALA A 226 -2.46 -0.04 -7.56
C ALA A 226 -3.25 1.28 -7.49
N GLY A 227 -3.86 1.71 -8.60
CA GLY A 227 -4.48 3.03 -8.72
C GLY A 227 -3.49 4.19 -8.82
N ALA A 228 -2.19 3.92 -8.96
CA ALA A 228 -1.11 4.93 -8.97
C ALA A 228 -0.69 5.31 -10.40
N GLN A 229 -0.21 4.33 -11.19
CA GLN A 229 0.39 4.59 -12.50
C GLN A 229 -0.66 4.72 -13.62
N ARG A 230 -1.21 3.61 -14.14
CA ARG A 230 -2.22 3.63 -15.25
C ARG A 230 -3.42 4.52 -14.97
N THR A 231 -4.04 4.38 -13.79
CA THR A 231 -5.15 5.24 -13.35
C THR A 231 -4.69 6.68 -13.18
N GLY A 232 -3.50 6.91 -12.64
CA GLY A 232 -2.95 8.25 -12.49
C GLY A 232 -2.72 8.93 -13.83
N LEU A 233 -2.15 8.23 -14.81
CA LEU A 233 -1.97 8.74 -16.17
C LEU A 233 -3.31 9.02 -16.85
N ALA A 234 -4.29 8.12 -16.75
CA ALA A 234 -5.63 8.36 -17.29
C ALA A 234 -6.30 9.60 -16.67
N VAL A 235 -6.21 9.78 -15.34
CA VAL A 235 -6.72 10.97 -14.65
C VAL A 235 -5.95 12.23 -15.06
N LEU A 236 -4.62 12.16 -15.13
CA LEU A 236 -3.79 13.27 -15.57
C LEU A 236 -4.14 13.69 -17.01
N LEU A 237 -4.28 12.74 -17.92
CA LEU A 237 -4.73 12.99 -19.29
C LEU A 237 -6.13 13.62 -19.30
N TYR A 238 -7.08 13.14 -18.49
CA TYR A 238 -8.41 13.73 -18.38
C TYR A 238 -8.34 15.20 -17.91
N ARG A 239 -7.56 15.49 -16.85
CA ARG A 239 -7.35 16.87 -16.39
C ARG A 239 -6.80 17.76 -17.50
N ARG A 240 -5.79 17.28 -18.22
CA ARG A 240 -5.05 18.06 -19.22
C ARG A 240 -5.84 18.28 -20.51
N ILE A 241 -6.45 17.21 -21.03
CA ILE A 241 -7.07 17.17 -22.36
C ILE A 241 -8.52 17.60 -22.27
N VAL A 242 -9.28 17.04 -21.32
CA VAL A 242 -10.74 17.25 -21.24
C VAL A 242 -11.05 18.51 -20.44
N GLN A 243 -10.36 18.74 -19.33
CA GLN A 243 -10.61 19.89 -18.45
C GLN A 243 -9.68 21.08 -18.72
N GLY A 244 -8.70 20.95 -19.61
CA GLY A 244 -7.75 22.03 -19.96
C GLY A 244 -6.85 22.48 -18.81
N VAL A 245 -6.71 21.69 -17.74
CA VAL A 245 -5.90 22.05 -16.57
C VAL A 245 -4.41 22.04 -16.95
N PRO A 246 -3.62 23.08 -16.58
CA PRO A 246 -2.17 23.09 -16.78
C PRO A 246 -1.45 21.92 -16.10
N PHE A 247 -0.31 21.49 -16.65
CA PHE A 247 0.41 20.30 -16.18
C PHE A 247 0.87 20.46 -14.73
N GLU A 248 1.38 21.63 -14.39
CA GLU A 248 1.89 21.99 -13.08
C GLU A 248 0.80 21.92 -12.00
N ARG A 249 -0.47 22.11 -12.39
CA ARG A 249 -1.63 22.01 -11.50
C ARG A 249 -2.22 20.60 -11.44
N ALA A 250 -2.12 19.82 -12.52
CA ALA A 250 -2.65 18.46 -12.57
C ALA A 250 -1.65 17.43 -11.99
N TYR A 251 -0.36 17.65 -12.16
CA TYR A 251 0.71 16.72 -11.75
C TYR A 251 0.75 16.43 -10.23
N PRO A 252 0.53 17.39 -9.31
CA PRO A 252 0.50 17.08 -7.88
C PRO A 252 -0.58 16.06 -7.48
N GLU A 253 -1.68 15.95 -8.26
CA GLU A 253 -2.67 14.89 -8.06
C GLU A 253 -2.05 13.51 -8.33
N LEU A 254 -1.20 13.38 -9.34
CA LEU A 254 -0.52 12.13 -9.67
C LEU A 254 0.37 11.65 -8.49
N GLU A 255 1.17 12.55 -7.91
CA GLU A 255 2.04 12.25 -6.77
C GLU A 255 1.25 11.89 -5.50
N ARG A 256 0.16 12.61 -5.22
CA ARG A 256 -0.73 12.34 -4.08
C ARG A 256 -1.24 10.90 -4.05
N TYR A 257 -1.43 10.29 -5.21
CA TYR A 257 -1.92 8.91 -5.35
C TYR A 257 -0.81 7.89 -5.63
N GLY A 258 0.45 8.24 -5.29
CA GLY A 258 1.55 7.27 -5.16
C GLY A 258 2.46 7.14 -6.38
N HIS A 259 2.46 8.11 -7.28
CA HIS A 259 3.52 8.24 -8.28
C HIS A 259 4.77 8.87 -7.65
N GLU A 260 5.92 8.24 -7.83
CA GLU A 260 7.22 8.75 -7.37
C GLU A 260 8.14 8.96 -8.59
N PRO A 261 8.36 10.19 -9.07
CA PRO A 261 9.04 10.44 -10.35
C PRO A 261 10.46 9.83 -10.43
N GLY A 262 11.18 9.76 -9.31
CA GLY A 262 12.51 9.12 -9.26
C GLY A 262 12.49 7.60 -9.46
N LYS A 263 11.36 6.94 -9.24
CA LYS A 263 11.19 5.48 -9.45
C LYS A 263 10.35 5.16 -10.67
N ASP A 264 9.39 6.01 -10.98
CA ASP A 264 8.33 5.80 -11.98
C ASP A 264 8.54 6.63 -13.26
N TRP A 265 9.80 6.90 -13.60
CA TRP A 265 10.19 7.78 -14.72
C TRP A 265 9.53 7.42 -16.06
N ARG A 266 9.25 6.12 -16.30
CA ARG A 266 8.64 5.63 -17.54
C ARG A 266 7.29 6.25 -17.85
N LEU A 267 6.47 6.55 -16.83
CA LEU A 267 5.17 7.18 -17.04
C LEU A 267 5.34 8.58 -17.62
N LEU A 268 6.28 9.37 -17.09
CA LEU A 268 6.54 10.72 -17.55
C LEU A 268 7.16 10.74 -18.96
N THR A 269 8.08 9.80 -19.24
CA THR A 269 8.62 9.61 -20.59
C THR A 269 7.51 9.27 -21.57
N TYR A 270 6.68 8.29 -21.25
CA TYR A 270 5.55 7.87 -22.09
C TYR A 270 4.53 8.99 -22.31
N LEU A 271 4.23 9.77 -21.27
CA LEU A 271 3.37 10.95 -21.38
C LEU A 271 3.99 11.98 -22.34
N ALA A 272 5.28 12.29 -22.20
CA ALA A 272 5.96 13.24 -23.08
C ALA A 272 5.94 12.79 -24.55
N GLU A 273 6.10 11.49 -24.79
CA GLU A 273 6.09 10.89 -26.14
C GLU A 273 4.69 10.90 -26.77
N HIS A 274 3.65 10.52 -26.01
CA HIS A 274 2.32 10.25 -26.59
C HIS A 274 1.25 11.31 -26.29
N TYR A 275 1.53 12.33 -25.48
CA TYR A 275 0.51 13.32 -25.08
C TYR A 275 -0.21 13.97 -26.26
N HIS A 276 0.55 14.42 -27.26
CA HIS A 276 0.00 15.12 -28.42
C HIS A 276 -0.84 14.18 -29.29
N GLU A 277 -0.37 12.97 -29.54
CA GLU A 277 -1.09 11.94 -30.31
C GLU A 277 -2.39 11.53 -29.62
N ILE A 278 -2.36 11.31 -28.29
CA ILE A 278 -3.56 11.00 -27.49
C ILE A 278 -4.56 12.15 -27.55
N LYS A 279 -4.09 13.41 -27.41
CA LYS A 279 -4.95 14.59 -27.49
C LYS A 279 -5.62 14.71 -28.85
N GLU A 280 -4.86 14.60 -29.93
CA GLU A 280 -5.38 14.68 -31.30
C GLU A 280 -6.39 13.56 -31.59
N ALA A 281 -6.07 12.31 -31.23
CA ALA A 281 -6.97 11.17 -31.43
C ALA A 281 -8.27 11.31 -30.60
N TYR A 282 -8.19 11.86 -29.39
CA TYR A 282 -9.37 12.17 -28.58
C TYR A 282 -10.24 13.24 -29.25
N GLU A 283 -9.64 14.36 -29.67
CA GLU A 283 -10.36 15.51 -30.25
C GLU A 283 -10.97 15.20 -31.63
N THR A 284 -10.30 14.41 -32.45
CA THR A 284 -10.75 14.05 -33.80
C THR A 284 -11.71 12.85 -33.83
N GLY A 285 -11.83 12.12 -32.72
CA GLY A 285 -12.59 10.86 -32.67
C GLY A 285 -11.87 9.67 -33.33
N GLY A 286 -10.63 9.84 -33.80
CA GLY A 286 -9.83 8.79 -34.45
C GLY A 286 -9.04 7.90 -33.49
N TRP A 287 -8.15 7.08 -34.05
CA TRP A 287 -7.15 6.31 -33.28
C TRP A 287 -5.76 6.74 -33.69
N ILE A 288 -4.79 6.61 -32.79
CA ILE A 288 -3.38 6.89 -33.06
C ILE A 288 -2.88 5.86 -34.10
N PRO A 289 -2.40 6.30 -35.27
CA PRO A 289 -1.88 5.40 -36.29
C PRO A 289 -0.70 4.55 -35.78
N GLY A 290 -0.56 3.32 -36.29
CA GLY A 290 0.53 2.41 -35.89
C GLY A 290 0.34 1.73 -34.53
N SER A 291 -0.65 2.14 -33.73
CA SER A 291 -1.09 1.42 -32.54
C SER A 291 -2.40 0.67 -32.83
N PRO A 292 -2.59 -0.56 -32.34
CA PRO A 292 -3.84 -1.29 -32.55
C PRO A 292 -5.01 -0.54 -31.90
N PRO A 293 -6.24 -0.67 -32.43
CA PRO A 293 -7.43 -0.19 -31.74
C PRO A 293 -7.52 -0.88 -30.37
N PRO A 294 -8.22 -0.25 -29.40
CA PRO A 294 -8.34 -0.82 -28.06
C PRO A 294 -9.16 -2.12 -28.10
N GLU A 295 -8.63 -3.18 -27.50
CA GLU A 295 -9.37 -4.43 -27.31
C GLU A 295 -10.23 -4.33 -26.05
N GLU A 296 -11.38 -3.68 -26.20
CA GLU A 296 -12.32 -3.47 -25.11
C GLU A 296 -13.16 -4.71 -24.83
N VAL A 297 -13.20 -5.13 -23.56
CA VAL A 297 -14.11 -6.18 -23.12
C VAL A 297 -15.11 -5.64 -22.10
N VAL A 298 -16.38 -5.55 -22.51
CA VAL A 298 -17.48 -5.07 -21.67
C VAL A 298 -18.14 -6.25 -20.94
N THR A 299 -18.39 -6.08 -19.63
CA THR A 299 -19.07 -7.05 -18.77
C THR A 299 -20.10 -6.33 -17.88
N GLY A 300 -21.13 -7.03 -17.41
CA GLY A 300 -22.10 -6.44 -16.46
C GLY A 300 -23.25 -5.62 -17.06
N SER A 301 -23.38 -5.57 -18.40
CA SER A 301 -24.56 -5.01 -19.07
C SER A 301 -25.51 -6.12 -19.52
N SER A 302 -26.24 -6.71 -18.57
CA SER A 302 -27.48 -7.43 -18.90
C SER A 302 -28.67 -6.65 -18.31
N ALA A 303 -29.56 -6.20 -19.19
CA ALA A 303 -30.95 -5.96 -18.80
C ALA A 303 -31.46 -7.21 -18.04
N PRO A 304 -32.34 -7.05 -17.04
CA PRO A 304 -32.79 -8.18 -16.23
C PRO A 304 -33.33 -9.28 -17.15
N THR A 305 -32.63 -10.42 -17.17
CA THR A 305 -33.16 -11.64 -17.78
C THR A 305 -34.37 -12.05 -16.95
N ALA A 306 -35.54 -11.76 -17.49
CA ALA A 306 -36.78 -12.38 -17.09
C ALA A 306 -36.65 -13.88 -17.38
N ASP A 307 -36.14 -14.62 -16.40
CA ASP A 307 -36.54 -15.99 -16.05
C ASP A 307 -35.51 -16.60 -15.10
N ALA A 308 -35.90 -16.67 -13.83
CA ALA A 308 -35.44 -17.73 -12.95
C ALA A 308 -36.69 -18.24 -12.20
N PRO A 309 -37.05 -19.52 -12.34
CA PRO A 309 -38.21 -20.07 -11.67
C PRO A 309 -37.99 -20.08 -10.14
N ARG A 310 -39.10 -19.85 -9.44
CA ARG A 310 -39.23 -19.71 -7.98
C ARG A 310 -38.81 -20.94 -7.21
#